data_AF-A0A935EJN8-F1
#
_entry.id   AF-A0A935EJN8-F1
#
_cell.length_a   1.000
_cell.length_b   1.000
_cell.length_c   1.000
_cell.angle_alpha   90.00
_cell.angle_beta   90.00
_cell.angle_gamma   90.00
#
_symmetry.space_group_name_H-M   'P 1'
#
loop_
_entity.id
_entity.type
_entity.pdbx_description
1 polymer ?
#
loop_
_entity_poly.entity_id
_entity_poly.type
_entity_poly.pdbx_seq_one_letter_code
_entity_poly.pdbx_strand_id
1 'polypeptide(L)'
;MTQDFRQPGPHQASVGQERSQLDPGRRVVLLSLYASSFAFLLAGVWLLVGEQSLLSADIASIVGAALIITALSDVVVVAVLKRLWFKNTPRR
;
A
#
# COMPACT_ATOMS: atom_id res chain seq x y z
N MET A 1 46.00 2.76 39.59
CA MET A 1 44.58 2.44 39.33
C MET A 1 44.29 2.78 37.89
N THR A 2 44.41 1.81 36.99
CA THR A 2 44.04 1.94 35.58
C THR A 2 42.56 1.62 35.45
N GLN A 3 41.74 2.64 35.16
CA GLN A 3 40.34 2.44 34.81
C GLN A 3 40.28 1.84 33.40
N ASP A 4 39.99 0.55 33.33
CA ASP A 4 39.60 -0.14 32.10
C ASP A 4 38.26 0.42 31.60
N PHE A 5 38.33 1.31 30.62
CA PHE A 5 37.18 1.68 29.79
C PHE A 5 36.87 0.52 28.83
N ARG A 6 36.19 -0.51 29.34
CA ARG A 6 35.51 -1.47 28.47
C ARG A 6 34.35 -0.76 27.78
N GLN A 7 34.54 -0.47 26.49
CA GLN A 7 33.52 -0.03 25.56
C GLN A 7 32.25 -0.90 25.69
N PRO A 8 31.06 -0.31 25.91
CA PRO A 8 29.82 -0.97 25.50
C PRO A 8 29.78 -0.91 23.96
N GLY A 9 29.87 -2.08 23.34
CA GLY A 9 30.03 -2.23 21.89
C GLY A 9 28.84 -1.70 21.07
N PRO A 10 29.04 -1.45 19.76
CA PRO A 10 27.98 -1.02 18.86
C PRO A 10 27.04 -2.16 18.40
N HIS A 11 26.89 -3.24 19.18
CA HIS A 11 26.33 -4.50 18.67
C HIS A 11 25.01 -4.99 19.28
N GLN A 12 24.30 -4.19 20.06
CA GLN A 12 22.93 -4.49 20.47
C GLN A 12 22.21 -3.13 20.56
N ALA A 13 21.31 -2.71 19.67
CA ALA A 13 20.02 -3.33 19.39
C ALA A 13 19.33 -2.65 18.18
N SER A 14 19.90 -2.74 16.98
CA SER A 14 19.19 -2.39 15.73
C SER A 14 18.48 -3.60 15.12
N VAL A 15 18.15 -4.63 15.91
CA VAL A 15 17.61 -5.93 15.45
C VAL A 15 16.11 -5.87 15.11
N GLY A 16 15.54 -4.68 14.85
CA GLY A 16 14.11 -4.54 14.55
C GLY A 16 13.71 -3.46 13.55
N GLN A 17 14.66 -2.66 13.04
CA GLN A 17 14.31 -1.47 12.25
C GLN A 17 14.94 -1.40 10.86
N GLU A 18 15.50 -2.50 10.36
CA GLU A 18 15.71 -2.71 8.92
C GLU A 18 14.43 -3.21 8.24
N ARG A 19 13.26 -2.67 8.62
CA ARG A 19 12.13 -2.65 7.69
C ARG A 19 12.49 -1.66 6.61
N SER A 20 13.29 -2.14 5.64
CA SER A 20 13.58 -1.57 4.32
C SER A 20 12.82 -0.26 4.18
N GLN A 21 13.44 0.85 4.63
CA GLN A 21 12.74 2.11 4.73
C GLN A 21 12.45 2.54 3.29
N LEU A 22 11.28 2.15 2.78
CA LEU A 22 10.77 2.66 1.52
C LEU A 22 10.86 4.18 1.63
N ASP A 23 11.60 4.78 0.69
CA ASP A 23 11.75 6.21 0.54
C ASP A 23 10.39 6.90 0.82
N PRO A 24 10.34 7.97 1.62
CA PRO A 24 9.09 8.65 1.96
C PRO A 24 8.23 8.96 0.72
N GLY A 25 8.84 9.27 -0.42
CA GLY A 25 8.10 9.47 -1.68
C GLY A 25 7.39 8.21 -2.17
N ARG A 26 8.04 7.05 -2.10
CA ARG A 26 7.44 5.75 -2.49
C ARG A 26 6.29 5.35 -1.56
N ARG A 27 6.39 5.71 -0.27
CA ARG A 27 5.30 5.47 0.70
C ARG A 27 4.06 6.28 0.38
N VAL A 28 4.23 7.57 0.04
CA VAL A 28 3.11 8.45 -0.34
C VAL A 28 2.39 7.91 -1.58
N VAL A 29 3.14 7.47 -2.61
CA VAL A 29 2.57 6.86 -3.81
C VAL A 29 1.78 5.60 -3.48
N LEU A 30 2.31 4.70 -2.65
CA LEU A 30 1.57 3.49 -2.26
C LEU A 30 0.31 3.84 -1.47
N LEU A 31 0.39 4.82 -0.56
CA LEU A 31 -0.74 5.25 0.24
C LEU A 31 -1.83 5.87 -0.63
N SER A 32 -1.48 6.71 -1.62
CA SER A 32 -2.44 7.31 -2.53
C SER A 32 -3.11 6.27 -3.42
N LEU A 33 -2.36 5.30 -3.94
CA LEU A 33 -2.92 4.17 -4.69
C LEU A 33 -3.88 3.34 -3.82
N TYR A 34 -3.52 3.04 -2.58
CA TYR A 34 -4.41 2.31 -1.67
C TYR A 34 -5.68 3.12 -1.36
N ALA A 35 -5.55 4.41 -1.10
CA ALA A 35 -6.69 5.28 -0.82
C ALA A 35 -7.64 5.37 -2.03
N SER A 36 -7.08 5.53 -3.23
CA SER A 36 -7.81 5.53 -4.50
C SER A 36 -8.54 4.21 -4.74
N SER A 37 -7.82 3.09 -4.64
CA SER A 37 -8.38 1.74 -4.76
C SER A 37 -9.53 1.51 -3.77
N PHE A 38 -9.35 1.90 -2.51
CA PHE A 38 -10.38 1.76 -1.49
C PHE A 38 -11.61 2.62 -1.80
N ALA A 39 -11.42 3.86 -2.25
CA ALA A 39 -12.52 4.73 -2.65
C ALA A 39 -13.32 4.16 -3.83
N PHE A 40 -12.64 3.63 -4.85
CA PHE A 40 -13.31 2.96 -5.98
C PHE A 40 -14.03 1.69 -5.57
N LEU A 41 -13.44 0.89 -4.68
CA LEU A 41 -14.09 -0.32 -4.16
C LEU A 41 -15.37 0.04 -3.40
N LEU A 42 -15.28 1.03 -2.49
CA LEU A 42 -16.43 1.49 -1.71
C LEU A 42 -17.52 2.06 -2.62
N ALA A 43 -17.15 2.89 -3.59
CA ALA A 43 -18.08 3.45 -4.56
C ALA A 43 -18.74 2.35 -5.41
N GLY A 44 -17.98 1.36 -5.88
CA GLY A 44 -18.51 0.25 -6.65
C GLY A 44 -19.48 -0.62 -5.85
N VAL A 45 -19.13 -0.98 -4.61
CA VAL A 45 -20.01 -1.72 -3.70
C VAL A 45 -21.26 -0.92 -3.36
N TRP A 46 -21.10 0.38 -3.06
CA TRP A 46 -22.23 1.28 -2.83
C TRP A 46 -23.15 1.35 -4.04
N LEU A 47 -22.59 1.37 -5.26
CA LEU A 47 -23.37 1.41 -6.49
C LEU A 47 -24.19 0.14 -6.70
N LEU A 48 -23.66 -1.02 -6.30
CA LEU A 48 -24.31 -2.33 -6.43
C LEU A 48 -25.36 -2.61 -5.35
N VAL A 49 -25.19 -2.08 -4.15
CA VAL A 49 -26.06 -2.37 -3.00
C VAL A 49 -27.06 -1.23 -2.73
N GLY A 50 -26.68 0.00 -3.07
CA GLY A 50 -27.52 1.18 -2.86
C GLY A 50 -28.58 1.34 -3.93
N GLU A 51 -29.76 1.80 -3.52
CA GLU A 51 -30.84 2.16 -4.43
C GLU A 51 -30.46 3.41 -5.23
N GLN A 52 -30.15 3.25 -6.51
CA GLN A 52 -29.74 4.36 -7.38
C GLN A 52 -30.97 5.01 -8.00
N SER A 53 -31.44 6.11 -7.42
CA SER A 53 -32.55 6.88 -8.00
C SER A 53 -32.16 7.65 -9.27
N LEU A 54 -30.85 7.84 -9.50
CA LEU A 54 -30.30 8.63 -10.61
C LEU A 54 -29.83 7.78 -11.81
N LEU A 55 -29.64 6.46 -11.63
CA LEU A 55 -29.15 5.57 -12.69
C LEU A 55 -30.08 4.38 -12.87
N SER A 56 -30.25 3.94 -14.13
CA SER A 56 -30.89 2.66 -14.41
C SER A 56 -30.11 1.52 -13.75
N ALA A 57 -30.82 0.53 -13.22
CA ALA A 57 -30.25 -0.61 -12.50
C ALA A 57 -29.19 -1.36 -13.33
N ASP A 58 -29.40 -1.48 -14.65
CA ASP A 58 -28.45 -2.11 -15.56
C ASP A 58 -27.13 -1.33 -15.64
N ILE A 59 -27.21 0.00 -15.72
CA ILE A 59 -26.04 0.87 -15.81
C ILE A 59 -25.31 0.91 -14.47
N ALA A 60 -26.04 1.02 -13.36
CA ALA A 60 -25.48 0.95 -12.01
C ALA A 60 -24.71 -0.36 -11.78
N SER A 61 -25.24 -1.48 -12.27
CA SER A 61 -24.57 -2.79 -12.17
C SER A 61 -23.25 -2.82 -12.94
N ILE A 62 -23.24 -2.33 -14.19
CA ILE A 62 -22.05 -2.29 -15.03
C ILE A 62 -20.98 -1.36 -14.45
N VAL A 63 -21.37 -0.15 -14.06
CA VAL A 63 -20.44 0.84 -13.49
C VAL A 63 -19.90 0.35 -12.14
N GLY A 64 -20.75 -0.24 -11.30
CA GLY A 64 -20.34 -0.78 -10.01
C GLY A 64 -19.30 -1.89 -10.15
N ALA A 65 -19.54 -2.83 -11.08
CA ALA A 65 -18.59 -3.88 -11.41
C ALA A 65 -17.27 -3.30 -11.98
N ALA A 66 -17.33 -2.32 -12.88
CA ALA A 66 -16.16 -1.67 -13.45
C ALA A 66 -15.30 -0.97 -12.38
N LEU A 67 -15.93 -0.31 -11.41
CA LEU A 67 -15.23 0.31 -10.27
C LEU A 67 -14.52 -0.72 -9.40
N ILE A 68 -15.17 -1.87 -9.13
CA ILE A 68 -14.54 -2.95 -8.36
C ILE A 68 -13.34 -3.55 -9.11
N ILE A 69 -13.47 -3.81 -10.41
CA ILE A 69 -12.37 -4.32 -11.25
C ILE A 69 -11.20 -3.32 -11.27
N THR A 70 -11.50 -2.03 -11.36
CA THR A 70 -10.49 -0.96 -11.30
C THR A 70 -9.76 -0.96 -9.95
N ALA A 71 -10.50 -1.05 -8.84
CA ALA A 71 -9.92 -1.14 -7.51
C ALA A 71 -8.99 -2.36 -7.34
N LEU A 72 -9.39 -3.52 -7.87
CA LEU A 72 -8.56 -4.74 -7.86
C LEU A 72 -7.29 -4.56 -8.70
N SER A 73 -7.39 -3.89 -9.84
CA SER A 73 -6.24 -3.60 -10.71
C SER A 73 -5.19 -2.76 -9.98
N ASP A 74 -5.61 -1.75 -9.21
CA ASP A 74 -4.71 -0.93 -8.39
C ASP A 74 -4.01 -1.76 -7.30
N VAL A 75 -4.70 -2.73 -6.68
CA VAL A 75 -4.07 -3.64 -5.71
C VAL A 75 -2.96 -4.47 -6.36
N VAL A 76 -3.19 -4.96 -7.59
CA VAL A 76 -2.17 -5.69 -8.36
C VAL A 76 -0.98 -4.78 -8.68
N VAL A 77 -1.23 -3.55 -9.14
CA VAL A 77 -0.18 -2.56 -9.41
C VAL A 77 0.65 -2.30 -8.16
N VAL A 78 0.02 -2.11 -7.00
CA VAL A 78 0.70 -1.94 -5.72
C VAL A 78 1.54 -3.16 -5.35
N ALA A 79 1.02 -4.38 -5.52
CA ALA A 79 1.76 -5.60 -5.26
C ALA A 79 3.00 -5.73 -6.15
N VAL A 80 2.86 -5.39 -7.45
CA VAL A 80 3.96 -5.38 -8.42
C VAL A 80 5.00 -4.31 -8.05
N LEU A 81 4.58 -3.08 -7.74
CA LEU A 81 5.48 -1.99 -7.34
C LEU A 81 6.25 -2.33 -6.07
N LYS A 82 5.57 -2.87 -5.05
CA LYS A 82 6.23 -3.38 -3.85
C LYS A 82 7.27 -4.43 -4.24
N ARG A 83 6.90 -5.45 -5.02
CA ARG A 83 7.82 -6.52 -5.44
C ARG A 83 9.05 -5.99 -6.19
N LEU A 84 8.85 -5.06 -7.12
CA LEU A 84 9.93 -4.45 -7.90
C LEU A 84 10.87 -3.62 -7.01
N TRP A 85 10.32 -2.82 -6.09
CA TRP A 85 11.14 -2.02 -5.20
C TRP A 85 11.90 -2.85 -4.18
N PHE A 86 11.31 -3.90 -3.61
CA PHE A 86 12.03 -4.82 -2.73
C PHE A 86 13.13 -5.60 -3.48
N LYS A 87 12.89 -6.02 -4.72
CA LYS A 87 13.88 -6.73 -5.54
C LYS A 87 15.09 -5.85 -5.90
N ASN A 88 14.87 -4.55 -6.10
CA ASN A 88 15.90 -3.60 -6.54
C ASN A 88 16.57 -2.83 -5.39
N THR A 89 16.35 -3.19 -4.13
CA THR A 89 17.08 -2.56 -3.01
C THR A 89 18.43 -3.27 -2.88
N PRO A 90 19.57 -2.63 -3.25
CA PRO A 90 20.88 -3.25 -3.14
C PRO A 90 21.16 -3.55 -1.66
N ARG A 91 21.48 -4.81 -1.34
CA ARG A 91 22.08 -5.17 -0.06
C ARG A 91 23.42 -4.42 0.03
N ARG A 92 23.46 -3.36 0.82
CA ARG A 92 24.72 -2.73 1.24
C ARG A 92 25.13 -3.33 2.57
#